data_AF-A0A841MPD6-F1
#
_entry.id   AF-A0A841MPD6-F1
#
_cell.length_a   1.000
_cell.length_b   1.000
_cell.length_c   1.000
_cell.angle_alpha   90.00
_cell.angle_beta   90.00
_cell.angle_gamma   90.00
#
_symmetry.space_group_name_H-M   'P 1'
#
loop_
_entity.id
_entity.type
_entity.pdbx_description
1 polymer ?
#
loop_
_entity_poly.entity_id
_entity_poly.type
_entity_poly.pdbx_seq_one_letter_code
_entity_poly.pdbx_strand_id
1 'polypeptide(L)'
;MKRKQLSISMLVLGLVAFGTFAFTPPKSTTGLFAQDPTTPSIWYDLTEVEPGDDTYRCISTGNCLRDEPSVSGTVVQQGMFVKNSENLPIAD
;
A
#
# COMPACT_ATOMS: atom_id res chain seq x y z
N MET A 1 -5.08 13.16 61.03
CA MET A 1 -4.31 12.22 60.18
C MET A 1 -5.26 11.43 59.29
N LYS A 2 -5.16 11.57 57.96
CA LYS A 2 -5.38 10.51 56.95
C LYS A 2 -5.11 11.10 55.55
N ARG A 3 -3.84 11.00 55.13
CA ARG A 3 -3.44 11.19 53.73
C ARG A 3 -3.83 9.92 52.99
N LYS A 4 -4.79 9.99 52.06
CA LYS A 4 -4.99 8.93 51.07
C LYS A 4 -4.11 9.26 49.87
N GLN A 5 -2.91 8.70 49.90
CA GLN A 5 -2.03 8.55 48.75
C GLN A 5 -2.47 7.35 47.91
N LEU A 6 -1.95 7.31 46.67
CA LEU A 6 -1.92 6.19 45.73
C LEU A 6 -3.24 5.91 44.98
N SER A 7 -3.28 5.77 43.65
CA SER A 7 -2.23 5.64 42.64
C SER A 7 -2.80 6.08 41.30
N ILE A 8 -2.04 6.88 40.54
CA ILE A 8 -2.30 7.10 39.12
C ILE A 8 -1.98 5.76 38.44
N SER A 9 -3.00 5.00 38.06
CA SER A 9 -2.83 3.87 37.14
C SER A 9 -2.41 4.42 35.79
N MET A 10 -1.10 4.52 35.57
CA MET A 10 -0.52 4.57 34.24
C MET A 10 -0.84 3.25 33.55
N LEU A 11 -1.96 3.20 32.84
CA LEU A 11 -2.19 2.18 31.84
C LEU A 11 -1.27 2.52 30.67
N VAL A 12 -0.10 1.87 30.66
CA VAL A 12 0.87 1.93 29.56
C VAL A 12 0.15 1.47 28.30
N LEU A 13 -0.15 2.42 27.41
CA LEU A 13 -0.66 2.14 26.08
C LEU A 13 0.47 1.46 25.30
N GLY A 14 0.46 0.14 25.28
CA GLY A 14 1.39 -0.67 24.49
C GLY A 14 1.13 -0.41 23.02
N LEU A 15 1.90 0.51 22.43
CA LEU A 15 1.97 0.71 20.99
C LEU A 15 2.69 -0.52 20.42
N VAL A 16 1.92 -1.53 20.02
CA VAL A 16 2.45 -2.65 19.23
C VAL A 16 2.74 -2.07 17.85
N ALA A 17 3.97 -1.60 17.66
CA ALA A 17 4.49 -1.33 16.33
C ALA A 17 4.63 -2.68 15.62
N PHE A 18 3.57 -3.10 14.93
CA PHE A 18 3.68 -4.08 13.87
C PHE A 18 4.55 -3.43 12.82
N GLY A 19 5.85 -3.73 12.84
CA GLY A 19 6.75 -3.35 11.76
C GLY A 19 6.18 -3.92 10.48
N THR A 20 5.51 -3.08 9.70
CA THR A 20 5.17 -3.40 8.32
C THR A 20 6.51 -3.54 7.61
N PHE A 21 6.89 -4.76 7.26
CA PHE A 21 7.94 -4.97 6.28
C PHE A 21 7.43 -4.38 4.97
N ALA A 22 7.67 -3.08 4.77
CA ALA A 22 7.50 -2.43 3.49
C ALA A 22 8.62 -2.98 2.60
N PHE A 23 8.32 -4.07 1.90
CA PHE A 23 9.06 -4.41 0.70
C PHE A 23 8.72 -3.34 -0.32
N THR A 24 9.34 -2.15 -0.21
CA THR A 24 9.37 -1.19 -1.29
C THR A 24 10.13 -1.87 -2.42
N PRO A 25 9.47 -2.29 -3.51
CA PRO A 25 10.21 -2.79 -4.66
C PRO A 25 11.20 -1.69 -5.08
N PRO A 26 12.41 -2.05 -5.56
CA PRO A 26 13.33 -1.05 -6.10
C PRO A 26 12.58 -0.25 -7.17
N LYS A 27 12.64 1.09 -7.09
CA LYS A 27 12.02 1.98 -8.07
C LYS A 27 12.41 1.48 -9.46
N SER A 28 11.40 1.00 -10.19
CA SER A 28 11.61 0.40 -11.50
C SER A 28 12.01 1.50 -12.47
N THR A 29 13.08 1.29 -13.23
CA THR A 29 13.44 2.16 -14.37
C THR A 29 12.40 2.10 -15.50
N THR A 30 11.51 1.11 -15.46
CA THR A 30 10.32 0.98 -16.32
C THR A 30 9.09 1.39 -15.51
N GLY A 31 8.08 2.01 -16.14
CA GLY A 31 6.89 2.49 -15.42
C GLY A 31 6.19 1.38 -14.63
N LEU A 32 5.47 1.74 -13.57
CA LEU A 32 4.72 0.80 -12.71
C LEU A 32 3.24 1.09 -12.84
N PHE A 33 2.48 0.16 -13.42
CA PHE A 33 1.07 0.36 -13.72
C PHE A 33 0.19 -0.71 -13.10
N ALA A 34 -0.93 -0.30 -12.49
CA ALA A 34 -1.96 -1.20 -11.99
C ALA A 34 -3.29 -0.94 -12.69
N GLN A 35 -4.02 -2.01 -13.02
CA GLN A 35 -5.37 -1.88 -13.54
C GLN A 35 -6.36 -1.66 -12.39
N ASP A 36 -7.33 -0.77 -12.56
CA ASP A 36 -8.38 -0.59 -11.57
C ASP A 36 -9.20 -1.89 -11.42
N PRO A 37 -9.43 -2.38 -10.19
CA PRO A 37 -10.09 -3.66 -9.96
C PRO A 37 -11.60 -3.63 -10.28
N THR A 38 -12.20 -2.44 -10.34
CA THR A 38 -13.63 -2.20 -10.56
C THR A 38 -13.93 -1.74 -11.98
N THR A 39 -13.00 -1.00 -12.59
CA THR A 39 -13.14 -0.35 -13.89
C THR A 39 -11.93 -0.69 -14.78
N PRO A 40 -11.93 -1.84 -15.48
CA PRO A 40 -10.73 -2.35 -16.18
C PRO A 40 -10.14 -1.45 -17.28
N SER A 41 -10.86 -0.42 -17.72
CA SER A 41 -10.35 0.59 -18.65
C SER A 41 -9.42 1.62 -18.01
N ILE A 42 -9.40 1.72 -16.68
CA ILE A 42 -8.56 2.67 -15.94
C ILE A 42 -7.29 1.97 -15.51
N TRP A 43 -6.16 2.64 -15.74
CA TRP A 43 -4.85 2.25 -15.25
C TRP A 43 -4.29 3.36 -14.37
N TYR A 44 -3.61 2.98 -13.30
CA TYR A 44 -2.93 3.90 -12.40
C TYR A 44 -1.44 3.88 -12.66
N ASP A 45 -0.83 5.05 -12.78
CA ASP A 45 0.63 5.22 -12.79
C ASP A 45 1.12 5.31 -11.34
N LEU A 46 1.84 4.28 -10.92
CA LEU A 46 2.38 4.08 -9.59
C LEU A 46 3.91 4.20 -9.58
N THR A 47 4.51 4.69 -10.66
CA THR A 47 5.97 4.78 -10.81
C THR A 47 6.61 5.60 -9.69
N GLU A 48 5.94 6.67 -9.27
CA GLU A 48 6.36 7.55 -8.17
C GLU A 48 5.47 7.45 -6.92
N VAL A 49 4.61 6.42 -6.84
CA VAL A 49 3.73 6.19 -5.70
C VAL A 49 4.33 5.10 -4.80
N GLU A 50 4.55 5.42 -3.53
CA GLU A 50 5.03 4.43 -2.57
C GLU A 50 3.87 3.53 -2.10
N PRO A 51 4.00 2.19 -2.10
CA PRO A 51 2.97 1.29 -1.59
C PRO A 51 2.82 1.43 -0.07
N GLY A 52 1.58 1.42 0.41
CA GLY A 52 1.25 1.64 1.81
C GLY A 52 -0.25 1.53 2.09
N ASP A 53 -0.60 1.58 3.37
CA ASP A 53 -2.00 1.46 3.80
C ASP A 53 -2.86 2.63 3.28
N ASP A 54 -2.27 3.80 3.06
CA ASP A 54 -2.95 5.00 2.55
C ASP A 54 -2.89 5.17 1.02
N THR A 55 -2.20 4.28 0.29
CA THR A 55 -2.02 4.39 -1.17
C THR A 55 -2.55 3.15 -1.87
N TYR A 56 -1.70 2.14 -2.02
CA TYR A 56 -2.03 0.86 -2.61
C TYR A 56 -1.22 -0.26 -1.97
N ARG A 57 -1.74 -1.48 -2.09
CA ARG A 57 -1.04 -2.70 -1.69
C ARG A 57 -1.11 -3.76 -2.77
N CYS A 58 -0.03 -4.54 -2.89
CA CYS A 58 -0.02 -5.79 -3.63
C CYS A 58 -0.09 -6.94 -2.63
N ILE A 59 -1.18 -7.69 -2.60
CA ILE A 59 -1.38 -8.78 -1.64
C ILE A 59 -1.70 -10.10 -2.33
N SER A 60 -1.33 -11.24 -1.73
CA SER A 60 -1.70 -12.58 -2.23
C SER A 60 -1.16 -12.89 -3.64
N THR A 61 -1.89 -13.70 -4.42
CA THR A 61 -1.58 -14.09 -5.80
C THR A 61 -2.34 -13.24 -6.82
N GLY A 62 -1.76 -13.07 -8.01
CA GLY A 62 -2.34 -12.27 -9.10
C GLY A 62 -1.28 -11.47 -9.86
N ASN A 63 -1.75 -10.54 -10.68
CA ASN A 63 -0.90 -9.58 -11.39
C ASN A 63 -1.17 -8.19 -10.81
N CYS A 64 -0.26 -7.68 -9.98
CA CYS A 64 -0.48 -6.43 -9.27
C CYS A 64 -0.02 -5.25 -10.11
N LEU A 65 1.26 -5.26 -10.48
CA LEU A 65 1.89 -4.21 -11.28
C LEU A 65 2.40 -4.77 -12.59
N ARG A 66 2.33 -3.93 -13.63
CA ARG A 66 2.90 -4.15 -14.95
C ARG A 66 3.84 -3.02 -15.34
N ASP A 67 4.66 -3.27 -16.34
CA ASP A 67 5.59 -2.29 -16.92
C ASP A 67 4.92 -1.29 -17.88
N GLU A 68 3.71 -1.60 -18.35
CA GLU A 68 2.89 -0.77 -19.24
C GLU A 68 1.41 -0.79 -18.80
N PRO A 69 0.62 0.26 -19.08
CA PRO A 69 -0.80 0.34 -18.76
C PRO A 69 -1.66 -0.51 -19.72
N SER A 70 -1.31 -1.79 -19.85
CA SER A 70 -1.98 -2.74 -20.75
C SER A 70 -2.00 -4.14 -20.12
N VAL A 71 -3.06 -4.89 -20.41
CA VAL A 71 -3.16 -6.31 -20.04
C VAL A 71 -2.06 -7.17 -20.67
N SER A 72 -1.45 -6.69 -21.78
CA SER A 72 -0.32 -7.32 -22.45
C SER A 72 1.04 -6.95 -21.85
N GLY A 73 1.11 -5.91 -21.01
CA GLY A 73 2.37 -5.49 -20.36
C GLY A 73 2.95 -6.60 -19.50
N THR A 74 4.27 -6.64 -19.35
CA THR A 74 4.96 -7.61 -18.50
C THR A 74 4.55 -7.41 -17.05
N VAL A 75 4.22 -8.51 -16.34
CA VAL A 75 3.96 -8.44 -14.90
C VAL A 75 5.28 -8.22 -14.17
N VAL A 76 5.45 -7.06 -13.54
CA VAL A 76 6.64 -6.69 -12.78
C VAL A 76 6.50 -7.02 -11.29
N GLN A 77 5.26 -7.05 -10.78
CA GLN A 77 4.97 -7.47 -9.41
C GLN A 77 3.73 -8.36 -9.35
N GLN A 78 3.90 -9.54 -8.77
CA GLN A 78 2.79 -10.45 -8.48
C GLN A 78 1.97 -9.98 -7.27
N GLY A 79 0.69 -10.30 -7.30
CA GLY A 79 -0.29 -10.00 -6.26
C GLY A 79 -1.61 -9.49 -6.81
N MET A 80 -2.59 -9.38 -5.94
CA MET A 80 -3.83 -8.65 -6.16
C MET A 80 -3.59 -7.19 -5.80
N PHE A 81 -3.87 -6.31 -6.75
CA PHE A 81 -3.84 -4.87 -6.51
C PHE A 81 -5.03 -4.47 -5.63
N VAL A 82 -4.72 -3.79 -4.52
CA VAL A 82 -5.70 -3.21 -3.61
C VAL A 82 -5.49 -1.70 -3.60
N LYS A 83 -6.49 -0.98 -4.10
CA LYS A 83 -6.56 0.48 -4.09
C LYS A 83 -7.09 0.93 -2.73
N ASN A 84 -6.29 1.68 -1.97
CA ASN A 84 -6.69 2.28 -0.70
C ASN A 84 -6.86 3.81 -0.79
N SER A 85 -6.28 4.44 -1.83
CA SER A 85 -6.45 5.87 -2.12
C SER A 85 -7.32 6.11 -3.34
N GLU A 86 -8.26 7.05 -3.25
CA GLU A 86 -9.03 7.51 -4.40
C GLU A 86 -8.26 8.44 -5.35
N ASN A 87 -7.09 8.95 -4.92
CA ASN A 87 -6.31 9.95 -5.64
C ASN A 87 -5.05 9.38 -6.29
N LEU A 88 -5.07 8.11 -6.70
CA LEU A 88 -3.95 7.54 -7.45
C LEU A 88 -3.86 8.19 -8.84
N PRO A 89 -2.65 8.53 -9.33
CA PRO A 89 -2.47 9.10 -10.65
C PRO A 89 -2.98 8.13 -11.72
N ILE A 90 -3.77 8.63 -12.67
CA ILE A 90 -4.24 7.84 -13.81
C ILE A 90 -3.17 7.90 -14.90
N ALA A 91 -2.87 6.77 -15.52
CA ALA A 91 -2.00 6.69 -16.68
C ALA A 91 -2.74 7.21 -17.92
N ASP A 92 -2.13 8.14 -18.66
CA ASP A 92 -2.64 8.68 -19.94
C ASP A 92 -2.50 7.69 -21.11
#